data_AF-A0A357LUX6-F1
#
_entry.id   AF-A0A357LUX6-F1
#
_cell.length_a   1.000
_cell.length_b   1.000
_cell.length_c   1.000
_cell.angle_alpha   90.00
_cell.angle_beta   90.00
_cell.angle_gamma   90.00
#
_symmetry.space_group_name_H-M   'P 1'
#
loop_
_entity.id
_entity.type
_entity.pdbx_description
1 polymer ?
#
loop_
_entity_poly.entity_id
_entity_poly.type
_entity_poly.pdbx_seq_one_letter_code
_entity_poly.pdbx_strand_id
1 'polypeptide(L)'
;GLSGVIKRDYVKGPYRVIELAEPVPVAVAIDDHICLVAGCDKRFSSCRLKFDNVINFQGFPDLLSEDYGMQHPSKAGRLNGGSRR
;
A
#
# COMPACT_ATOMS: atom_id res chain seq x y z
N GLY A 1 8.17 7.16 -22.37
CA GLY A 1 7.25 6.12 -22.88
C GLY A 1 5.86 6.34 -22.31
N LEU A 2 4.90 5.54 -22.74
CA LEU A 2 3.54 5.52 -22.17
C LEU A 2 3.55 4.86 -20.77
N SER A 3 2.63 5.26 -19.89
CA SER A 3 2.48 4.69 -18.55
C SER A 3 1.02 4.52 -18.17
N GLY A 4 0.70 3.49 -17.39
CA GLY A 4 -0.64 3.25 -16.85
C GLY A 4 -0.57 2.63 -15.46
N VAL A 5 -1.64 2.76 -14.69
CA VAL A 5 -1.75 2.17 -13.35
C VAL A 5 -2.17 0.70 -13.48
N ILE A 6 -1.45 -0.19 -12.83
CA ILE A 6 -1.83 -1.61 -12.73
C ILE A 6 -2.94 -1.75 -11.70
N LYS A 7 -4.11 -2.23 -12.13
CA LYS A 7 -5.26 -2.52 -11.27
C LYS A 7 -5.15 -3.92 -10.65
N ARG A 8 -4.74 -4.91 -11.45
CA ARG A 8 -4.57 -6.31 -11.01
C ARG A 8 -3.33 -6.93 -11.60
N ASP A 9 -2.72 -7.79 -10.81
CA ASP A 9 -1.55 -8.59 -11.13
C ASP A 9 -1.76 -9.98 -10.53
N TYR A 10 -1.89 -10.99 -11.37
CA TYR A 10 -2.19 -12.36 -10.94
C TYR A 10 -1.63 -13.40 -11.91
N VAL A 11 -1.50 -14.63 -11.43
CA VAL A 11 -1.06 -15.77 -12.24
C VAL A 11 -2.28 -16.55 -12.75
N LYS A 12 -2.28 -16.88 -14.04
CA LYS A 12 -3.29 -17.72 -14.71
C LYS A 12 -2.58 -18.79 -15.53
N GLY A 13 -2.41 -19.98 -14.94
CA GLY A 13 -1.63 -21.06 -15.53
C GLY A 13 -0.15 -20.67 -15.66
N PRO A 14 0.49 -20.78 -16.83
CA PRO A 14 1.87 -20.36 -17.03
C PRO A 14 2.03 -18.84 -17.22
N TYR A 15 0.92 -18.10 -17.33
CA TYR A 15 0.95 -16.67 -17.64
C TYR A 15 0.80 -15.81 -16.38
N ARG A 16 1.56 -14.72 -16.31
CA ARG A 16 1.26 -13.60 -15.43
C ARG A 16 0.40 -12.60 -16.19
N VAL A 17 -0.75 -12.24 -15.64
CA VAL A 17 -1.73 -11.35 -16.26
C VAL A 17 -1.70 -10.02 -15.52
N ILE A 18 -1.46 -8.94 -16.28
CA ILE A 18 -1.44 -7.56 -15.80
C ILE A 18 -2.64 -6.85 -16.40
N GLU A 19 -3.53 -6.35 -15.54
CA GLU A 19 -4.68 -5.54 -15.96
C GLU A 19 -4.45 -4.10 -15.56
N LEU A 20 -4.64 -3.19 -16.52
CA LEU A 20 -4.54 -1.76 -16.28
C LEU A 20 -5.88 -1.19 -15.77
N ALA A 21 -5.79 -0.13 -14.98
CA ALA A 21 -6.98 0.60 -14.53
C ALA A 21 -7.67 1.32 -15.69
N GLU A 22 -6.89 1.81 -16.63
CA GLU A 22 -7.33 2.49 -17.85
C GLU A 22 -6.55 1.95 -19.05
N PRO A 23 -7.14 1.92 -20.25
CA PRO A 23 -6.45 1.49 -21.46
C PRO A 23 -5.33 2.48 -21.82
N VAL A 24 -4.23 1.97 -22.34
CA VAL A 24 -3.21 2.79 -23.00
C VAL A 24 -3.64 3.10 -24.43
N PRO A 25 -3.28 4.27 -24.98
CA PRO A 25 -3.77 4.73 -26.29
C PRO A 25 -3.19 3.96 -27.49
N VAL A 26 -2.29 3.00 -27.24
CA VAL A 26 -1.63 2.17 -28.25
C VAL A 26 -1.75 0.71 -27.84
N ALA A 27 -2.04 -0.17 -28.80
CA ALA A 27 -2.05 -1.61 -28.56
C ALA A 27 -0.63 -2.10 -28.23
N VAL A 28 -0.51 -2.90 -27.18
CA VAL A 28 0.76 -3.57 -26.83
C VAL A 28 0.93 -4.78 -27.74
N ALA A 29 2.07 -4.86 -28.43
CA ALA A 29 2.43 -5.94 -29.33
C ALA A 29 3.45 -6.91 -28.70
N ILE A 30 3.66 -8.05 -29.37
CA ILE A 30 4.79 -8.93 -29.06
C ILE A 30 6.09 -8.16 -29.33
N ASP A 31 7.12 -8.43 -28.51
CA ASP A 31 8.43 -7.77 -28.53
C ASP A 31 8.46 -6.31 -28.03
N ASP A 32 7.32 -5.76 -27.57
CA ASP A 32 7.32 -4.49 -26.84
C ASP A 32 8.01 -4.64 -25.47
N HIS A 33 8.91 -3.70 -25.18
CA HIS A 33 9.55 -3.62 -23.87
C HIS A 33 8.68 -2.86 -22.88
N ILE A 34 8.35 -3.51 -21.76
CA ILE A 34 7.63 -2.89 -20.65
C ILE A 34 8.49 -2.87 -19.39
N CYS A 35 8.29 -1.86 -18.56
CA CYS A 35 8.86 -1.77 -17.22
C CYS A 35 7.73 -1.86 -16.20
N LEU A 36 7.80 -2.85 -15.31
CA LEU A 36 6.84 -3.00 -14.21
C LEU A 36 7.46 -2.49 -12.92
N VAL A 37 6.82 -1.51 -12.29
CA VAL A 37 7.23 -0.98 -11.00
C VAL A 37 6.38 -1.62 -9.90
N ALA A 38 7.02 -2.10 -8.84
CA ALA A 38 6.32 -2.73 -7.73
C ALA A 38 5.36 -1.73 -7.06
N GLY A 39 4.06 -2.07 -7.04
CA GLY A 39 3.04 -1.20 -6.46
C GLY A 39 3.17 -1.02 -4.94
N CYS A 40 2.84 0.18 -4.46
CA CYS A 40 2.73 0.53 -3.04
C CYS A 40 1.24 0.66 -2.66
N ASP A 41 0.77 -0.19 -1.74
CA ASP A 41 -0.61 -0.15 -1.23
C ASP A 41 -0.82 0.92 -0.15
N LYS A 42 0.22 1.73 0.11
CA LYS A 42 0.27 2.83 1.08
C LYS A 42 0.04 2.38 2.54
N ARG A 43 0.22 1.10 2.85
CA ARG A 43 0.16 0.58 4.23
C ARG A 43 1.54 0.60 4.89
N PHE A 44 1.58 0.90 6.18
CA PHE A 44 2.83 0.91 6.95
C PHE A 44 3.55 -0.46 6.94
N SER A 45 2.77 -1.54 7.04
CA SER A 45 3.32 -2.91 7.04
C SER A 45 4.04 -3.25 5.74
N SER A 46 3.46 -2.90 4.59
CA SER A 46 4.10 -3.14 3.29
C SER A 46 5.30 -2.21 3.07
N CYS A 47 5.20 -0.94 3.51
CA CYS A 47 6.32 0.01 3.47
C CYS A 47 7.54 -0.53 4.22
N ARG A 48 7.33 -1.19 5.36
CA ARG A 48 8.37 -1.89 6.13
C ARG A 48 8.83 -3.18 5.46
N LEU A 49 7.92 -4.10 5.16
CA LEU A 49 8.29 -5.47 4.79
C LEU A 49 8.72 -5.62 3.33
N LYS A 50 8.12 -4.83 2.42
CA LYS A 50 8.38 -4.93 0.98
C LYS A 50 9.45 -3.92 0.52
N PHE A 51 9.51 -2.75 1.14
CA PHE A 51 10.33 -1.64 0.66
C PHE A 51 11.40 -1.15 1.64
N ASP A 52 11.35 -1.60 2.90
CA ASP A 52 12.25 -1.15 3.99
C ASP A 52 12.40 0.38 4.10
N ASN A 53 11.33 1.13 3.81
CA ASN A 53 11.36 2.59 3.69
C ASN A 53 10.49 3.29 4.76
N VAL A 54 10.45 2.72 5.97
CA VAL A 54 9.63 3.25 7.07
C VAL A 54 10.01 4.67 7.48
N ILE A 55 11.28 5.04 7.33
CA ILE A 55 11.79 6.37 7.68
C ILE A 55 11.19 7.50 6.84
N ASN A 56 10.71 7.18 5.62
CA ASN A 56 10.07 8.13 4.72
C ASN A 56 8.56 7.87 4.58
N PHE A 57 7.95 7.12 5.51
CA PHE A 57 6.51 6.90 5.48
C PHE A 57 5.75 8.18 5.85
N GLN A 58 4.89 8.65 4.94
CA GLN A 58 4.17 9.94 5.08
C GLN A 58 2.72 9.79 5.57
N GLY A 59 2.38 8.66 6.17
CA GLY A 59 1.08 8.43 6.80
C GLY A 59 1.15 8.48 8.33
N PHE A 60 0.01 8.23 8.99
CA PHE A 60 -0.09 8.24 10.45
C PHE A 60 -0.40 6.83 10.97
N PRO A 61 0.61 5.96 11.17
CA PRO A 61 0.39 4.56 11.51
C PRO A 61 -0.08 4.33 12.96
N ASP A 62 0.01 5.36 13.81
CA ASP A 62 -0.36 5.35 15.23
C ASP A 62 -1.54 6.28 15.53
N LEU A 63 -2.23 6.77 14.50
CA LEU A 63 -3.37 7.65 14.73
C LEU A 63 -4.44 6.91 15.53
N LEU A 64 -4.75 7.43 16.70
CA LEU A 64 -5.79 6.91 17.57
C LEU A 64 -7.17 7.37 17.06
N SER A 65 -8.23 6.70 17.51
CA SER A 65 -9.60 7.16 17.23
C SER A 65 -9.85 8.53 17.85
N GLU A 66 -10.81 9.28 17.29
CA GLU A 66 -11.20 10.61 17.78
C GLU A 66 -11.64 10.58 19.25
N ASP A 67 -12.28 9.48 19.68
CA ASP A 67 -12.74 9.28 21.05
C ASP A 67 -11.62 9.22 22.09
N TYR A 68 -10.37 8.99 21.67
CA TYR A 68 -9.24 8.94 22.59
C TYR A 68 -9.07 10.27 23.33
N GLY A 69 -9.29 11.41 22.66
CA GLY A 69 -9.17 12.73 23.29
C GLY A 69 -10.22 12.99 24.38
N MET A 70 -11.37 12.32 24.29
CA MET A 70 -12.48 12.45 25.25
C MET A 70 -12.43 11.41 26.38
N GLN A 71 -11.51 10.44 26.31
CA GLN A 71 -11.46 9.36 27.29
C GLN A 71 -10.91 9.86 28.63
N HIS A 72 -11.75 9.81 29.67
CA HIS A 72 -11.32 10.11 31.03
C HIS A 72 -10.29 9.06 31.50
N PRO A 73 -9.14 9.46 32.09
CA PRO A 73 -8.08 8.53 32.47
C PRO A 73 -8.52 7.39 33.40
N SER A 74 -9.48 7.64 34.30
CA SER A 74 -10.02 6.60 35.19
C SER A 74 -10.82 5.50 34.48
N LYS A 75 -11.27 5.75 33.24
CA LYS A 75 -11.95 4.77 32.39
C LYS A 75 -10.99 4.07 31.41
N ALA A 76 -9.70 4.42 31.42
CA ALA A 76 -8.72 3.80 30.55
C ALA A 76 -8.33 2.41 31.10
N GLY A 77 -8.49 1.36 30.27
CA GLY A 77 -8.24 -0.03 30.69
C GLY A 77 -6.78 -0.39 30.96
N ARG A 78 -5.81 0.39 30.47
CA ARG A 78 -4.36 0.14 30.69
C ARG A 78 -3.59 1.45 30.88
N LEU A 79 -2.86 1.55 31.99
CA LEU A 79 -2.16 2.76 32.46
C LEU A 79 -0.64 2.55 32.66
N ASN A 80 -0.05 1.57 31.95
CA ASN A 80 1.37 1.18 32.11
C ASN A 80 2.33 1.79 31.06
N GLY A 81 1.86 2.72 30.24
CA GLY A 81 2.69 3.37 29.19
C GLY A 81 3.04 2.52 27.98
N GLY A 82 2.49 1.31 27.82
CA GLY A 82 2.76 0.45 26.66
C GLY A 82 2.06 0.93 25.37
N SER A 83 2.52 0.40 24.23
CA SER A 83 1.90 0.64 22.91
C SER A 83 0.39 0.37 22.90
N ARG A 84 -0.35 1.18 22.13
CA ARG A 84 -1.79 1.04 21.88
C ARG A 84 -2.12 0.60 20.44
N ARG A 85 -1.10 0.21 19.66
CA ARG A 85 -1.29 -0.53 18.41
C ARG A 85 -1.88 -1.91 18.66
#